data_AF-A0A7W0R806-F1
#
_entry.id   AF-A0A7W0R806-F1
#
_cell.length_a   1.000
_cell.length_b   1.000
_cell.length_c   1.000
_cell.angle_alpha   90.00
_cell.angle_beta   90.00
_cell.angle_gamma   90.00
#
_symmetry.space_group_name_H-M   'P 1'
#
loop_
_entity.id
_entity.type
_entity.pdbx_description
1 polymer ?
#
loop_
_entity_poly.entity_id
_entity_poly.type
_entity_poly.pdbx_seq_one_letter_code
_entity_poly.pdbx_strand_id
1 'polypeptide(L)'
;MKVGIARETAPGETRVAVIPALVPLLTKAGLEVLVEEGAGAAAGFTDDAYRAQGASLTSRAEVFRNADVLLQVRSTHREHGEHGDPMRSGQTVIGFADPLGDPEGVARLASSGATFFSMELMPRITRAQSMDALSSMATIAGYKGVLLAASALPRMFPMLMTAAGTISPARVFIMGVGVA
;
A
#
# COMPACT_ATOMS: atom_id res chain seq x y z
N MET A 1 -11.21 6.36 19.68
CA MET A 1 -9.94 5.82 19.16
C MET A 1 -9.67 6.50 17.83
N LYS A 2 -8.43 6.89 17.58
CA LYS A 2 -8.02 7.60 16.36
C LYS A 2 -7.22 6.69 15.43
N VAL A 3 -7.56 6.69 14.15
CA VAL A 3 -6.80 6.04 13.09
C VAL A 3 -6.05 7.11 12.32
N GLY A 4 -4.73 6.97 12.21
CA GLY A 4 -3.87 7.84 11.44
C GLY A 4 -3.48 7.21 10.10
N ILE A 5 -3.59 7.97 9.01
CA ILE A 5 -3.10 7.60 7.68
C ILE A 5 -1.93 8.53 7.37
N ALA A 6 -0.72 7.99 7.43
CA ALA A 6 0.50 8.75 7.16
C ALA A 6 0.82 8.73 5.66
N ARG A 7 1.52 9.77 5.20
CA ARG A 7 2.09 9.79 3.85
C ARG A 7 3.27 8.82 3.80
N GLU A 8 3.38 8.10 2.70
CA GLU A 8 4.52 7.22 2.45
C GLU A 8 5.79 8.05 2.19
N THR A 9 6.92 7.58 2.73
CA THR A 9 8.23 8.24 2.56
C THR A 9 9.24 7.39 1.80
N ALA A 10 8.90 6.12 1.53
CA ALA A 10 9.71 5.23 0.74
C ALA A 10 9.90 5.79 -0.69
N PRO A 11 11.14 5.92 -1.18
CA PRO A 11 11.43 6.27 -2.56
C PRO A 11 10.62 5.45 -3.57
N GLY A 12 9.92 6.15 -4.46
CA GLY A 12 9.08 5.55 -5.51
C GLY A 12 7.76 4.95 -5.01
N GLU A 13 7.44 5.02 -3.72
CA GLU A 13 6.13 4.63 -3.22
C GLU A 13 5.09 5.69 -3.58
N THR A 14 4.07 5.27 -4.32
CA THR A 14 3.00 6.15 -4.80
C THR A 14 1.63 5.73 -4.27
N ARG A 15 1.55 4.69 -3.44
CA ARG A 15 0.30 4.23 -2.83
C ARG A 15 0.03 4.99 -1.54
N VAL A 16 -1.19 4.83 -1.03
CA VAL A 16 -1.63 5.32 0.28
C VAL A 16 -2.40 4.20 0.98
N ALA A 17 -2.27 4.09 2.31
CA ALA A 17 -2.84 2.96 3.06
C ALA A 17 -4.37 2.90 3.00
N VAL A 18 -5.04 4.06 2.91
CA VAL A 18 -6.49 4.16 2.84
C VAL A 18 -6.87 5.24 1.83
N ILE A 19 -7.73 4.88 0.88
CA ILE A 19 -8.30 5.82 -0.10
C ILE A 19 -9.51 6.56 0.48
N PRO A 20 -9.89 7.74 -0.02
CA PRO A 20 -11.01 8.52 0.52
C PRO A 20 -12.31 7.72 0.61
N ALA A 21 -12.61 6.89 -0.39
CA ALA A 21 -13.82 6.07 -0.44
C ALA A 21 -13.97 5.05 0.72
N LEU A 22 -12.89 4.74 1.43
CA LEU A 22 -12.90 3.81 2.57
C LEU A 22 -12.94 4.53 3.93
N VAL A 23 -12.75 5.86 3.96
CA VAL A 23 -12.88 6.66 5.20
C VAL A 23 -14.24 6.47 5.88
N PRO A 24 -15.39 6.46 5.15
CA PRO A 24 -16.70 6.28 5.77
C PRO A 24 -16.86 4.95 6.51
N LEU A 25 -16.13 3.90 6.11
CA LEU A 25 -16.18 2.61 6.80
C LEU A 25 -15.55 2.71 8.19
N LEU A 26 -14.44 3.44 8.31
CA LEU A 26 -13.75 3.68 9.59
C LEU A 26 -14.58 4.57 10.51
N THR A 27 -15.13 5.67 9.97
CA THR A 27 -15.96 6.58 10.77
C THR A 27 -17.26 5.91 11.22
N LYS A 28 -17.90 5.08 10.38
CA LYS A 28 -19.07 4.27 10.76
C LYS A 28 -18.75 3.25 11.86
N ALA A 29 -17.51 2.78 11.95
CA ALA A 29 -17.03 1.93 13.05
C ALA A 29 -16.74 2.71 14.35
N GLY A 30 -16.98 4.03 14.38
CA GLY A 30 -16.75 4.89 15.54
C GLY A 30 -15.32 5.39 15.69
N LEU A 31 -14.51 5.30 14.64
CA LEU A 31 -13.11 5.75 14.62
C LEU A 31 -13.02 7.19 14.10
N GLU A 32 -12.19 8.01 14.74
CA GLU A 32 -11.79 9.31 14.19
C GLU A 32 -10.63 9.10 13.22
N VAL A 33 -10.74 9.64 11.99
CA VAL A 33 -9.73 9.43 10.95
C VAL A 33 -8.88 10.69 10.79
N LEU A 34 -7.60 10.58 11.13
CA LEU A 34 -6.58 11.60 10.89
C LEU A 34 -5.81 11.23 9.62
N VAL A 35 -5.60 12.18 8.71
CA VAL A 35 -4.85 11.98 7.47
C VAL A 35 -3.73 13.02 7.41
N GLU A 36 -2.50 12.60 7.11
CA GLU A 36 -1.41 13.52 6.81
C GLU A 36 -1.73 14.31 5.54
N GLU A 37 -1.57 15.63 5.58
CA GLU A 37 -1.74 16.47 4.39
C GLU A 37 -0.89 15.98 3.21
N GLY A 38 -1.52 15.81 2.05
CA GLY A 38 -0.88 15.28 0.85
C GLY A 38 -0.62 13.77 0.86
N ALA A 39 -1.09 13.00 1.85
CA ALA A 39 -0.85 11.55 1.92
C ALA A 39 -1.30 10.79 0.67
N GLY A 40 -2.44 11.17 0.09
CA GLY A 40 -3.02 10.53 -1.09
C GLY A 40 -2.55 11.11 -2.43
N ALA A 41 -1.75 12.17 -2.44
CA ALA A 41 -1.47 12.95 -3.65
C ALA A 41 -0.80 12.11 -4.75
N ALA A 42 0.21 11.30 -4.39
CA ALA A 42 0.89 10.42 -5.34
C ALA A 42 -0.01 9.28 -5.87
N ALA A 43 -1.05 8.92 -5.10
CA ALA A 43 -2.06 7.95 -5.50
C ALA A 43 -3.22 8.58 -6.31
N GLY A 44 -3.18 9.88 -6.56
CA GLY A 44 -4.21 10.61 -7.30
C GLY A 44 -5.40 11.08 -6.46
N PHE A 45 -5.31 11.06 -5.12
CA PHE A 45 -6.36 11.53 -4.22
C PHE A 45 -6.00 12.88 -3.60
N THR A 46 -6.93 13.84 -3.69
CA THR A 46 -6.76 15.17 -3.09
C THR A 46 -7.15 15.17 -1.62
N ASP A 47 -6.57 16.09 -0.84
CA ASP A 47 -6.93 16.28 0.57
C ASP A 47 -8.41 16.62 0.75
N ASP A 48 -8.99 17.38 -0.18
CA ASP A 48 -10.42 17.70 -0.15
C ASP A 48 -11.30 16.47 -0.32
N ALA A 49 -10.86 15.46 -1.09
CA ALA A 49 -11.58 14.19 -1.20
C ALA A 49 -11.62 13.46 0.16
N TYR A 50 -10.56 13.54 0.96
CA TYR A 50 -10.55 12.99 2.33
C TYR A 50 -11.45 13.81 3.27
N ARG A 51 -11.35 15.14 3.25
CA ARG A 51 -12.20 16.03 4.07
C ARG A 51 -13.69 15.79 3.80
N ALA A 52 -14.07 15.67 2.54
CA ALA A 52 -15.45 15.41 2.12
C ALA A 52 -16.02 14.08 2.66
N GLN A 53 -15.15 13.11 2.99
CA GLN A 53 -15.54 11.82 3.56
C GLN A 53 -15.45 11.77 5.09
N GLY A 54 -15.17 12.90 5.75
CA GLY A 54 -15.15 13.03 7.20
C GLY A 54 -13.80 12.76 7.86
N ALA A 55 -12.70 12.75 7.10
CA ALA A 55 -11.36 12.72 7.67
C ALA A 55 -10.88 14.12 8.09
N SER A 56 -10.11 14.18 9.17
CA SER A 56 -9.41 15.37 9.64
C SER A 56 -8.00 15.40 9.05
N LEU A 57 -7.69 16.42 8.27
CA LEU A 57 -6.36 16.61 7.67
C LEU A 57 -5.45 17.32 8.68
N THR A 58 -4.23 16.83 8.85
CA THR A 58 -3.28 17.38 9.81
C THR A 58 -1.83 17.11 9.42
N SER A 59 -0.88 17.69 10.15
CA SER A 59 0.55 17.47 9.90
C SER A 59 0.98 16.05 10.25
N ARG A 60 2.06 15.55 9.64
CA ARG A 60 2.68 14.27 10.01
C ARG A 60 2.89 14.14 11.51
N ALA A 61 3.49 15.16 12.13
CA ALA A 61 3.78 15.15 13.57
C ALA A 61 2.50 14.91 14.41
N GLU A 62 1.39 15.53 14.03
CA GLU A 62 0.10 15.38 14.73
C GLU A 62 -0.56 14.02 14.45
N VAL A 63 -0.42 13.45 13.25
CA VAL A 63 -0.87 12.08 12.96
C VAL A 63 -0.15 11.09 13.90
N PHE A 64 1.18 11.14 13.93
CA PHE A 64 1.98 10.24 14.77
C PHE A 64 1.80 10.48 16.27
N ARG A 65 1.55 11.73 16.70
CA ARG A 65 1.28 12.05 18.10
C ARG A 65 -0.07 11.51 18.56
N ASN A 66 -1.12 11.72 17.76
CA ASN A 66 -2.50 11.55 18.22
C ASN A 66 -3.18 10.25 17.77
N ALA A 67 -2.69 9.57 16.72
CA ALA A 67 -3.28 8.31 16.26
C ALA A 67 -3.02 7.18 17.26
N ASP A 68 -4.03 6.35 17.54
CA ASP A 68 -3.91 5.11 18.31
C ASP A 68 -3.52 3.94 17.41
N VAL A 69 -4.06 3.94 16.18
CA VAL A 69 -3.73 3.00 15.12
C VAL A 69 -3.14 3.77 13.95
N LEU A 70 -1.92 3.46 13.54
CA LEU A 70 -1.29 4.01 12.34
C LEU A 70 -1.41 3.02 11.19
N LEU A 71 -1.86 3.51 10.05
CA LEU A 71 -1.97 2.77 8.80
C LEU A 71 -0.97 3.33 7.80
N GLN A 72 -0.07 2.46 7.36
CA GLN A 72 0.92 2.74 6.33
C GLN A 72 0.94 1.59 5.32
N VAL A 73 1.37 1.88 4.09
CA VAL A 73 1.70 0.84 3.13
C VAL A 73 3.02 0.20 3.53
N ARG A 74 4.09 1.00 3.65
CA ARG A 74 5.42 0.54 4.07
C ARG A 74 5.76 1.17 5.42
N SER A 75 5.60 0.39 6.49
CA SER A 75 5.94 0.80 7.85
C SER A 75 7.43 0.72 8.14
N THR A 76 8.18 -0.05 7.33
CA THR A 76 9.64 0.00 7.28
C THR A 76 10.10 -0.01 5.82
N HIS A 77 11.29 0.53 5.58
CA HIS A 77 12.03 0.39 4.35
C HIS A 77 13.51 0.68 4.61
N ARG A 78 14.41 0.13 3.79
CA ARG A 78 15.86 0.24 3.99
C ARG A 78 16.39 1.66 3.96
N GLU A 79 15.72 2.53 3.21
CA GLU A 79 16.05 3.96 3.12
C GLU A 79 15.46 4.78 4.27
N HIS A 80 14.77 4.16 5.24
CA HIS A 80 14.41 4.86 6.47
C HIS A 80 15.72 5.13 7.18
N GLY A 81 16.02 6.41 7.41
CA GLY A 81 17.16 6.81 8.22
C GLY A 81 17.09 6.21 9.62
N GLU A 82 18.17 6.39 10.40
CA GLU A 82 18.34 5.77 11.72
C GLU A 82 17.18 6.03 12.69
N HIS A 83 16.52 7.18 12.56
CA HIS A 83 15.43 7.59 13.45
C HIS A 83 14.07 7.00 13.09
N GLY A 84 13.90 6.42 11.89
CA GLY A 84 12.63 5.85 11.45
C GLY A 84 11.44 6.83 11.57
N ASP A 85 10.24 6.27 11.66
CA ASP A 85 9.04 7.03 12.00
C ASP A 85 8.88 7.19 13.52
N PRO A 86 8.40 8.34 14.02
CA PRO A 86 8.33 8.65 15.45
C PRO A 86 7.13 7.95 16.13
N MET A 87 7.12 6.62 16.08
CA MET A 87 6.13 5.76 16.75
C MET A 87 6.20 5.93 18.26
N ARG A 88 5.06 5.85 18.94
CA ARG A 88 4.98 5.90 20.41
C ARG A 88 4.60 4.54 21.01
N SER A 89 5.02 4.32 22.25
CA SER A 89 4.60 3.14 23.00
C SER A 89 3.07 3.04 23.10
N GLY A 90 2.55 1.83 22.93
CA GLY A 90 1.11 1.54 22.96
C GLY A 90 0.34 1.91 21.69
N GLN A 91 0.98 2.45 20.65
CA GLN A 91 0.36 2.53 19.32
C GLN A 91 0.26 1.15 18.68
N THR A 92 -0.79 0.94 17.89
CA THR A 92 -0.85 -0.14 16.91
C THR A 92 -0.41 0.39 15.55
N VAL A 93 0.40 -0.36 14.83
CA VAL A 93 0.82 -0.01 13.47
C VAL A 93 0.48 -1.19 12.55
N ILE A 94 -0.14 -0.90 11.40
CA ILE A 94 -0.52 -1.90 10.41
C ILE A 94 0.05 -1.47 9.05
N GLY A 95 0.80 -2.37 8.43
CA GLY A 95 1.42 -2.17 7.13
C GLY A 95 2.36 -3.31 6.75
N PHE A 96 3.16 -3.09 5.72
CA PHE A 96 4.26 -3.99 5.35
C PHE A 96 5.54 -3.55 6.08
N ALA A 97 6.24 -4.50 6.73
CA ALA A 97 7.51 -4.24 7.43
C ALA A 97 8.65 -5.20 7.06
N ASP A 98 8.42 -6.12 6.13
CA ASP A 98 9.37 -7.12 5.66
C ASP A 98 10.19 -7.78 6.79
N PRO A 99 9.54 -8.41 7.79
CA PRO A 99 10.23 -8.90 9.00
C PRO A 99 11.32 -9.93 8.74
N LEU A 100 11.28 -10.61 7.59
CA LEU A 100 12.28 -11.60 7.20
C LEU A 100 13.40 -10.98 6.35
N GLY A 101 13.12 -9.93 5.57
CA GLY A 101 14.10 -9.24 4.71
C GLY A 101 14.78 -8.01 5.33
N ASP A 102 14.19 -7.46 6.40
CA ASP A 102 14.71 -6.31 7.18
C ASP A 102 14.52 -6.51 8.70
N PRO A 103 15.22 -7.49 9.32
CA PRO A 103 15.12 -7.74 10.75
C PRO A 103 15.59 -6.56 11.60
N GLU A 104 16.51 -5.74 11.11
CA GLU A 104 16.97 -4.53 11.81
C GLU A 104 15.88 -3.45 11.83
N GLY A 105 15.17 -3.24 10.71
CA GLY A 105 14.01 -2.36 10.66
C GLY A 105 12.92 -2.77 11.64
N VAL A 106 12.64 -4.07 11.74
CA VAL A 106 11.68 -4.58 12.73
C VAL A 106 12.18 -4.45 14.17
N ALA A 107 13.47 -4.63 14.43
CA ALA A 107 14.05 -4.36 15.75
C ALA A 107 13.91 -2.89 16.17
N ARG A 108 14.07 -1.95 15.22
CA ARG A 108 13.82 -0.51 15.45
C ARG A 108 12.34 -0.23 15.73
N LEU A 109 11.41 -0.86 15.00
CA LEU A 109 9.98 -0.74 15.33
C LEU A 109 9.69 -1.29 16.73
N ALA A 110 10.25 -2.43 17.10
CA ALA A 110 10.03 -3.05 18.40
C ALA A 110 10.53 -2.16 19.56
N SER A 111 11.65 -1.45 19.38
CA SER A 111 12.19 -0.56 20.42
C SER A 111 11.31 0.67 20.72
N SER A 112 10.41 1.04 19.80
CA SER A 112 9.41 2.10 20.05
C SER A 112 8.34 1.72 21.07
N GLY A 113 8.18 0.42 21.35
CA GLY A 113 7.11 -0.10 22.21
C GLY A 113 5.71 -0.10 21.56
N ALA A 114 5.63 0.10 20.24
CA ALA A 114 4.41 -0.07 19.47
C ALA A 114 4.11 -1.57 19.22
N THR A 115 2.83 -1.89 19.03
CA THR A 115 2.38 -3.21 18.56
C THR A 115 2.27 -3.19 17.04
N PHE A 116 2.96 -4.10 16.36
CA PHE A 116 3.00 -4.12 14.91
C PHE A 116 2.26 -5.34 14.32
N PHE A 117 1.40 -5.12 13.33
CA PHE A 117 0.78 -6.17 12.52
C PHE A 117 1.31 -6.11 11.09
N SER A 118 2.18 -7.05 10.74
CA SER A 118 2.76 -7.21 9.40
C SER A 118 1.76 -7.84 8.46
N MET A 119 1.39 -7.13 7.39
CA MET A 119 0.46 -7.65 6.40
C MET A 119 1.03 -8.84 5.60
N GLU A 120 2.36 -8.99 5.54
CA GLU A 120 3.04 -10.14 4.94
C GLU A 120 2.80 -11.44 5.70
N LEU A 121 2.62 -11.34 7.01
CA LEU A 121 2.45 -12.49 7.91
C LEU A 121 0.97 -12.87 8.10
N MET A 122 0.07 -12.28 7.30
CA MET A 122 -1.35 -12.65 7.30
C MET A 122 -1.50 -14.15 6.94
N PRO A 123 -2.12 -14.97 7.81
CA PRO A 123 -2.30 -16.39 7.52
C PRO A 123 -3.15 -16.61 6.27
N ARG A 124 -2.65 -17.45 5.35
CA ARG A 124 -3.35 -17.78 4.10
C ARG A 124 -4.41 -18.87 4.32
N ILE A 125 -5.45 -18.53 5.07
CA ILE A 125 -6.60 -19.39 5.39
C ILE A 125 -7.90 -18.76 4.88
N THR A 126 -8.94 -19.57 4.65
CA THR A 126 -10.22 -19.11 4.06
C THR A 126 -10.82 -17.89 4.77
N ARG A 127 -10.77 -17.84 6.10
CA ARG A 127 -11.31 -16.73 6.91
C ARG A 127 -10.56 -15.40 6.74
N ALA A 128 -9.32 -15.42 6.27
CA ALA A 128 -8.45 -14.25 6.15
C ALA A 128 -8.18 -13.85 4.68
N GLN A 129 -8.80 -14.52 3.71
CA GLN A 129 -8.56 -14.25 2.29
C GLN A 129 -8.82 -12.80 1.88
N SER A 130 -9.86 -12.16 2.44
CA SER A 130 -10.17 -10.74 2.18
C SER A 130 -9.14 -9.77 2.78
N MET A 131 -8.24 -10.25 3.64
CA MET A 131 -7.19 -9.47 4.29
C MET A 131 -5.80 -9.73 3.65
N ASP A 132 -5.71 -10.63 2.66
CA ASP A 132 -4.45 -10.96 2.00
C ASP A 132 -4.02 -9.83 1.05
N ALA A 133 -3.25 -8.90 1.60
CA ALA A 133 -2.68 -7.79 0.86
C ALA A 133 -1.62 -8.24 -0.16
N LEU A 134 -0.91 -9.35 0.09
CA LEU A 134 0.10 -9.86 -0.85
C LEU A 134 -0.56 -10.37 -2.13
N SER A 135 -1.66 -11.10 -2.03
CA SER A 135 -2.42 -11.56 -3.20
C SER A 135 -3.01 -10.38 -3.99
N SER A 136 -3.50 -9.35 -3.30
CA SER A 136 -3.98 -8.11 -3.93
C SER A 136 -2.87 -7.41 -4.71
N MET A 137 -1.67 -7.26 -4.12
CA MET A 137 -0.53 -6.63 -4.79
C MET A 137 0.02 -7.50 -5.93
N ALA A 138 0.06 -8.82 -5.78
CA ALA A 138 0.48 -9.75 -6.82
C ALA A 138 -0.40 -9.66 -8.06
N THR A 139 -1.73 -9.55 -7.88
CA THR A 139 -2.68 -9.37 -8.98
C THR A 139 -2.38 -8.10 -9.78
N ILE A 140 -2.15 -6.98 -9.10
CA ILE A 140 -1.81 -5.70 -9.72
C ILE A 140 -0.46 -5.80 -10.45
N ALA A 141 0.53 -6.46 -9.84
CA ALA A 141 1.84 -6.67 -10.43
C ALA A 141 1.78 -7.53 -11.71
N GLY A 142 1.00 -8.61 -11.72
CA GLY A 142 0.77 -9.45 -12.89
C GLY A 142 0.15 -8.68 -14.05
N TYR A 143 -0.93 -7.95 -13.77
CA TYR A 143 -1.57 -7.06 -14.75
C TYR A 143 -0.61 -6.02 -15.31
N LYS A 144 0.11 -5.30 -14.43
CA LYS A 144 1.07 -4.28 -14.84
C LYS A 144 2.24 -4.87 -15.63
N GLY A 145 2.69 -6.08 -15.29
CA GLY A 145 3.74 -6.81 -15.99
C GLY A 145 3.39 -7.04 -17.46
N VAL A 146 2.15 -7.46 -17.75
CA VAL A 146 1.67 -7.62 -19.13
C VAL A 146 1.62 -6.29 -19.87
N LEU A 147 1.18 -5.20 -19.22
CA LEU A 147 1.17 -3.87 -19.85
C LEU A 147 2.57 -3.36 -20.19
N LEU A 148 3.54 -3.59 -19.29
CA LEU A 148 4.93 -3.23 -19.53
C LEU A 148 5.51 -4.06 -20.69
N ALA A 149 5.21 -5.36 -20.74
CA ALA A 149 5.61 -6.22 -21.85
C ALA A 149 4.99 -5.75 -23.18
N ALA A 150 3.72 -5.39 -23.20
CA ALA A 150 3.04 -4.85 -24.38
C ALA A 150 3.63 -3.52 -24.85
N SER A 151 4.06 -2.67 -23.93
CA SER A 151 4.69 -1.38 -24.25
C SER A 151 6.11 -1.54 -24.78
N ALA A 152 6.85 -2.54 -24.30
CA ALA A 152 8.24 -2.78 -24.70
C ALA A 152 8.37 -3.65 -25.97
N LEU A 153 7.37 -4.48 -26.28
CA LEU A 153 7.39 -5.38 -27.41
C LEU A 153 7.27 -4.59 -28.73
N PRO A 154 8.20 -4.73 -29.71
CA PRO A 154 8.18 -3.97 -30.97
C PRO A 154 7.16 -4.52 -31.99
N ARG A 155 6.07 -5.13 -31.51
CA ARG A 155 4.97 -5.67 -32.32
C ARG A 155 3.70 -5.66 -31.49
N MET A 156 2.56 -5.66 -32.17
CA MET A 156 1.26 -5.73 -31.51
C MET A 156 1.03 -7.11 -30.88
N PHE A 157 0.37 -7.12 -29.71
CA PHE A 157 -0.02 -8.34 -29.01
C PHE A 157 -1.08 -9.17 -29.74
N PRO A 158 -2.23 -8.60 -30.16
CA PRO A 158 -3.28 -9.38 -30.78
C PRO A 158 -2.93 -9.79 -32.21
N MET A 159 -3.60 -10.82 -32.70
CA MET A 159 -3.71 -11.03 -34.14
C MET A 159 -4.55 -9.90 -34.73
N LEU A 160 -4.08 -9.30 -35.82
CA LEU A 160 -4.83 -8.30 -36.57
C LEU A 160 -4.87 -8.69 -38.04
N MET A 161 -6.08 -8.77 -38.60
CA MET A 161 -6.29 -8.90 -40.03
C MET A 161 -6.75 -7.54 -40.55
N THR A 162 -5.95 -6.95 -41.44
CA THR A 162 -6.20 -5.61 -41.98
C THR A 162 -6.08 -5.64 -43.50
N ALA A 163 -6.51 -4.56 -44.17
CA ALA A 163 -6.30 -4.41 -45.61
C ALA A 163 -4.81 -4.44 -46.01
N ALA A 164 -3.91 -4.04 -45.10
CA ALA A 164 -2.46 -4.06 -45.31
C ALA A 164 -1.82 -5.45 -45.04
N GLY A 165 -2.60 -6.45 -44.63
CA GLY A 165 -2.15 -7.80 -44.33
C GLY A 165 -2.43 -8.24 -42.89
N THR A 166 -1.85 -9.38 -42.53
CA THR A 166 -2.09 -10.06 -41.25
C THR A 166 -0.87 -9.98 -40.34
N ILE A 167 -1.09 -9.50 -39.12
CA ILE A 167 -0.11 -9.53 -38.03
C ILE A 167 -0.39 -10.77 -37.17
N SER A 168 0.62 -11.63 -37.00
CA SER A 168 0.52 -12.79 -36.11
C SER A 168 0.50 -12.36 -34.63
N PRO A 169 -0.21 -13.10 -33.76
CA PRO A 169 -0.27 -12.76 -32.35
C PRO A 169 1.10 -12.94 -31.68
N ALA A 170 1.33 -12.18 -30.60
CA ALA A 170 2.46 -12.43 -29.71
C ALA A 170 2.31 -13.79 -29.01
N ARG A 171 3.44 -14.47 -28.79
CA ARG A 171 3.49 -15.67 -27.95
C ARG A 171 4.02 -15.27 -26.58
N VAL A 172 3.21 -15.48 -25.55
CA VAL A 172 3.55 -15.17 -24.16
C VAL A 172 3.73 -16.48 -23.41
N PHE A 173 4.81 -16.58 -22.64
CA PHE A 173 5.07 -17.71 -21.75
C PHE A 173 5.14 -17.19 -20.32
N ILE A 174 4.34 -17.77 -19.42
CA ILE A 174 4.28 -17.41 -18.00
C ILE A 174 4.95 -18.54 -17.21
N MET A 175 5.95 -18.19 -16.41
CA MET A 175 6.69 -19.13 -15.57
C MET A 175 6.39 -18.85 -14.09
N GLY A 176 5.84 -19.85 -13.40
CA GLY A 176 5.28 -19.70 -12.06
C GLY A 176 3.84 -19.21 -12.13
N VAL A 177 2.89 -20.02 -11.64
CA VAL A 177 1.45 -19.76 -11.74
C VAL A 177 0.87 -19.54 -10.35
N GLY A 178 1.39 -18.50 -9.69
CA GLY A 178 0.86 -18.01 -8.42
C GLY A 178 -0.38 -17.13 -8.67
N VAL A 179 -0.48 -16.03 -7.92
CA VAL A 179 -1.58 -15.05 -8.13
C VAL A 179 -1.27 -14.06 -9.25
N ALA A 180 0.00 -13.71 -9.44
CA ALA A 180 0.46 -12.77 -10.47
C ALA A 180 0.49 -13.40 -11.87
#